data_AF-A0A958PCB1-F1
#
_entry.id   AF-A0A958PCB1-F1
#
_cell.length_a   1.000
_cell.length_b   1.000
_cell.length_c   1.000
_cell.angle_alpha   90.00
_cell.angle_beta   90.00
_cell.angle_gamma   90.00
#
_symmetry.space_group_name_H-M   'P 1'
#
loop_
_entity.id
_entity.type
_entity.pdbx_description
1 polymer ?
#
loop_
_entity_poly.entity_id
_entity_poly.type
_entity_poly.pdbx_seq_one_letter_code
_entity_poly.pdbx_strand_id
1 'polypeptide(L)'
;MKSIFLFLFIISLSIPGYTKSNSIGVGVILVEPTGLSANYNLRSNRSIDAAMGFPSGGLHLHSTYLFHNLKPWTIDHTKVDWYVGIGGRILTNATVNDNKKTLIGPRGSVGARYFFIPDQLETFGELALIVNIIESSSADLDLGIGIRYYF
;
A
#
# COMPACT_ATOMS: atom_id res chain seq x y z
N MET A 1 -10.29 26.71 -10.59
CA MET A 1 -11.60 26.14 -11.03
C MET A 1 -11.51 24.69 -11.49
N LYS A 2 -10.48 24.29 -12.27
CA LYS A 2 -10.27 22.87 -12.68
C LYS A 2 -10.04 21.91 -11.49
N SER A 3 -9.35 22.37 -10.45
CA SER A 3 -9.04 21.58 -9.24
C SER A 3 -10.27 21.31 -8.35
N ILE A 4 -11.26 22.20 -8.35
CA ILE A 4 -12.52 22.04 -7.60
C ILE A 4 -13.42 21.02 -8.29
N PHE A 5 -13.44 21.00 -9.63
CA PHE A 5 -14.15 19.98 -10.40
C PHE A 5 -13.57 18.58 -10.21
N LEU A 6 -12.24 18.47 -10.11
CA LEU A 6 -11.56 17.19 -9.82
C LEU A 6 -11.89 16.69 -8.41
N PHE A 7 -11.97 17.58 -7.43
CA PHE A 7 -12.34 17.26 -6.05
C PHE A 7 -13.82 16.86 -5.91
N LEU A 8 -14.73 17.55 -6.63
CA LEU A 8 -16.15 17.18 -6.66
C LEU A 8 -16.42 15.87 -7.42
N PHE A 9 -15.61 15.55 -8.45
CA PHE A 9 -15.75 14.30 -9.19
C PHE A 9 -15.43 13.08 -8.31
N ILE A 10 -14.41 13.18 -7.45
CA ILE A 10 -14.01 12.13 -6.50
C ILE A 10 -15.12 11.87 -5.46
N ILE A 11 -15.87 12.91 -5.06
CA ILE A 11 -16.95 12.78 -4.06
C ILE A 11 -18.23 12.16 -4.66
N SER A 12 -18.44 12.29 -5.97
CA SER A 12 -19.67 11.79 -6.64
C SER A 12 -19.70 10.27 -6.91
N LEU A 13 -18.60 9.56 -6.63
CA LEU A 13 -18.47 8.11 -6.91
C LEU A 13 -18.91 7.19 -5.76
N SER A 14 -19.38 7.73 -4.64
CA SER A 14 -19.90 6.94 -3.51
C SER A 14 -21.42 7.14 -3.47
N ILE A 15 -22.25 6.18 -3.88
CA ILE A 15 -22.82 5.10 -3.04
C ILE A 15 -23.68 4.26 -4.02
N PRO A 16 -23.51 2.92 -4.11
CA PRO A 16 -24.33 2.04 -3.25
C PRO A 16 -23.69 0.70 -2.84
N GLY A 17 -23.89 0.35 -1.55
CA GLY A 17 -23.87 -1.03 -1.06
C GLY A 17 -22.51 -1.74 -1.09
N TYR A 18 -21.67 -1.47 -0.09
CA TYR A 18 -20.38 -2.16 0.05
C TYR A 18 -20.57 -3.64 0.38
N THR A 19 -20.42 -4.46 -0.65
CA THR A 19 -19.81 -5.77 -0.47
C THR A 19 -18.30 -5.54 -0.22
N LYS A 20 -17.65 -6.41 0.57
CA LYS A 20 -16.19 -6.37 0.79
C LYS A 20 -15.38 -6.33 -0.52
N SER A 21 -15.98 -6.76 -1.64
CA SER A 21 -15.42 -6.62 -2.99
C SER A 21 -15.76 -5.25 -3.60
N ASN A 22 -14.79 -4.67 -4.30
CA ASN A 22 -14.87 -3.41 -5.05
C ASN A 22 -14.87 -2.13 -4.19
N SER A 23 -14.40 -2.18 -2.94
CA SER A 23 -14.18 -0.98 -2.12
C SER A 23 -12.76 -0.43 -2.29
N ILE A 24 -12.61 0.89 -2.11
CA ILE A 24 -11.32 1.59 -2.19
C ILE A 24 -10.97 2.24 -0.86
N GLY A 25 -9.85 1.83 -0.29
CA GLY A 25 -9.21 2.46 0.86
C GLY A 25 -8.23 3.51 0.39
N VAL A 26 -8.27 4.70 0.97
CA VAL A 26 -7.27 5.76 0.74
C VAL A 26 -6.79 6.30 2.08
N GLY A 27 -5.51 6.59 2.20
CA GLY A 27 -4.97 7.18 3.40
C GLY A 27 -3.48 7.46 3.32
N VAL A 28 -2.79 7.22 4.43
CA VAL A 28 -1.38 7.55 4.60
C VAL A 28 -0.58 6.35 5.05
N ILE A 29 0.72 6.38 4.76
CA ILE A 29 1.72 5.41 5.19
C ILE A 29 2.93 6.17 5.73
N LEU A 30 3.57 5.63 6.75
CA LEU A 30 4.75 6.18 7.41
C LEU A 30 5.92 5.20 7.28
N VAL A 31 7.13 5.71 7.55
CA VAL A 31 8.43 5.02 7.42
C VAL A 31 8.87 4.99 5.96
N GLU A 32 8.75 3.87 5.25
CA GLU A 32 9.28 3.71 3.89
C GLU A 32 8.24 3.07 2.97
N PRO A 33 7.53 3.85 2.13
CA PRO A 33 7.55 5.32 2.04
C PRO A 33 6.75 6.01 3.15
N THR A 34 7.10 7.26 3.45
CA THR A 34 6.18 8.19 4.11
C THR A 34 5.42 8.98 3.05
N GLY A 35 4.09 8.87 3.02
CA GLY A 35 3.25 9.52 2.00
C GLY A 35 1.82 8.99 1.94
N LEU A 36 1.28 8.91 0.71
CA LEU A 36 -0.08 8.47 0.44
C LEU A 36 -0.13 6.96 0.20
N SER A 37 -1.22 6.33 0.63
CA SER A 37 -1.49 4.92 0.37
C SER A 37 -2.91 4.71 -0.14
N ALA A 38 -3.09 3.66 -0.93
CA ALA A 38 -4.38 3.23 -1.42
C ALA A 38 -4.45 1.70 -1.48
N ASN A 39 -5.65 1.15 -1.26
CA ASN A 39 -5.91 -0.28 -1.39
C ASN A 39 -7.25 -0.49 -2.07
N TYR A 40 -7.27 -1.25 -3.17
CA TYR A 40 -8.49 -1.56 -3.88
C TYR A 40 -8.84 -3.04 -3.71
N ASN A 41 -9.93 -3.34 -3.00
CA ASN A 41 -10.39 -4.71 -2.81
C ASN A 41 -11.01 -5.24 -4.10
N LEU A 42 -10.39 -6.25 -4.71
CA LEU A 42 -10.92 -6.92 -5.90
C LEU A 42 -11.97 -7.97 -5.52
N ARG A 43 -11.70 -8.69 -4.43
CA ARG A 43 -12.52 -9.78 -3.89
C ARG A 43 -12.34 -9.82 -2.38
N SER A 44 -13.12 -10.67 -1.70
CA SER A 44 -13.03 -10.83 -0.24
C SER A 44 -11.64 -11.25 0.29
N ASN A 45 -10.80 -11.83 -0.57
CA ASN A 45 -9.46 -12.34 -0.24
C ASN A 45 -8.33 -11.81 -1.15
N ARG A 46 -8.60 -10.80 -2.00
CA ARG A 46 -7.64 -10.24 -2.95
C ARG A 46 -7.78 -8.72 -3.04
N SER A 47 -6.67 -8.00 -3.00
CA SER A 47 -6.68 -6.55 -3.26
C SER A 47 -5.43 -6.09 -4.01
N ILE A 48 -5.47 -4.88 -4.55
CA ILE A 48 -4.31 -4.20 -5.12
C ILE A 48 -3.95 -3.05 -4.18
N ASP A 49 -2.75 -3.11 -3.64
CA ASP A 49 -2.18 -2.08 -2.80
C ASP A 49 -1.28 -1.15 -3.63
N ALA A 50 -1.23 0.12 -3.26
CA ALA A 50 -0.28 1.08 -3.81
C ALA A 50 0.09 2.13 -2.77
N ALA A 51 1.34 2.59 -2.81
CA ALA A 51 1.75 3.74 -2.03
C ALA A 51 2.75 4.61 -2.79
N MET A 52 2.72 5.89 -2.45
CA MET A 52 3.59 6.92 -3.03
C MET A 52 4.13 7.83 -1.93
N GLY A 53 5.44 8.08 -1.94
CA GLY A 53 6.09 9.05 -1.08
C GLY A 53 7.28 9.71 -1.76
N PHE A 54 7.85 10.72 -1.09
CA PHE A 54 8.91 11.55 -1.66
C PHE A 54 10.18 11.58 -0.80
N PRO A 55 10.89 10.44 -0.61
CA PRO A 55 12.08 10.40 0.24
C PRO A 55 13.21 11.25 -0.36
N SER A 56 13.73 12.22 0.40
CA SER A 56 14.88 13.05 0.01
C SER A 56 14.78 13.67 -1.40
N GLY A 57 13.57 14.02 -1.83
CA GLY A 57 13.30 14.59 -3.17
C GLY A 57 13.27 13.57 -4.32
N GLY A 58 13.39 12.28 -4.03
CA GLY A 58 13.08 11.17 -4.94
C GLY A 58 11.61 10.78 -4.91
N LEU A 59 11.17 9.98 -5.86
CA LEU A 59 9.84 9.37 -5.89
C LEU A 59 9.98 7.91 -5.44
N HIS A 60 9.28 7.53 -4.39
CA HIS A 60 9.04 6.14 -4.05
C HIS A 60 7.60 5.81 -4.46
N LEU A 61 7.45 4.86 -5.38
CA LEU A 61 6.15 4.32 -5.79
C LEU A 61 6.21 2.80 -5.71
N HIS A 62 5.22 2.18 -5.10
CA HIS A 62 5.04 0.73 -5.19
C HIS A 62 3.59 0.36 -5.47
N SER A 63 3.40 -0.83 -6.04
CA SER A 63 2.10 -1.47 -6.09
C SER A 63 2.24 -2.98 -5.92
N THR A 64 1.31 -3.57 -5.17
CA THR A 64 1.38 -4.97 -4.76
C THR A 64 0.03 -5.63 -4.85
N TYR A 65 -0.03 -6.81 -5.48
CA TYR A 65 -1.20 -7.66 -5.46
C TYR A 65 -1.21 -8.47 -4.15
N LEU A 66 -2.19 -8.23 -3.30
CA LEU A 66 -2.28 -8.81 -1.96
C LEU A 66 -3.22 -10.01 -1.91
N PHE A 67 -2.78 -11.02 -1.17
CA PHE A 67 -3.48 -12.24 -0.85
C PHE A 67 -3.82 -12.24 0.65
N HIS A 68 -5.10 -12.12 0.98
CA HIS A 68 -5.61 -12.04 2.37
C HIS A 68 -6.10 -13.39 2.90
N ASN A 69 -6.48 -13.43 4.18
CA ASN A 69 -7.04 -14.60 4.88
C ASN A 69 -6.14 -15.84 4.85
N LEU A 70 -4.82 -15.65 4.96
CA LEU A 70 -3.86 -16.74 5.10
C LEU A 70 -4.02 -17.36 6.50
N LYS A 71 -4.91 -18.34 6.66
CA LYS A 71 -5.29 -19.00 7.93
C LYS A 71 -5.47 -18.00 9.10
N PRO A 72 -6.69 -17.50 9.37
CA PRO A 72 -6.91 -16.47 10.37
C PRO A 72 -6.42 -16.91 11.76
N TRP A 73 -5.39 -16.25 12.27
CA TRP A 73 -4.99 -16.39 13.67
C TRP A 73 -5.91 -15.50 14.51
N THR A 74 -6.70 -16.11 15.39
CA THR A 74 -7.50 -15.36 16.37
C THR A 74 -6.65 -15.21 17.62
N ILE A 75 -6.33 -13.98 18.00
CA ILE A 75 -5.67 -13.65 19.27
C ILE A 75 -6.74 -12.96 20.12
N ASP A 76 -7.12 -13.56 21.26
CA ASP A 76 -8.05 -12.98 22.23
C ASP A 76 -9.32 -12.37 21.60
N HIS A 77 -10.02 -13.17 20.77
CA HIS A 77 -11.24 -12.78 20.03
C HIS A 77 -11.07 -11.68 18.97
N THR A 78 -9.85 -11.18 18.76
CA THR A 78 -9.53 -10.19 17.73
C THR A 78 -9.08 -10.88 16.45
N LYS A 79 -9.77 -10.59 15.33
CA LYS A 79 -9.41 -11.08 13.99
C LYS A 79 -8.43 -10.10 13.34
N VAL A 80 -7.16 -10.47 13.30
CA VAL A 80 -6.14 -9.78 12.51
C VAL A 80 -6.08 -10.43 11.12
N ASP A 81 -6.28 -9.64 10.06
CA ASP A 81 -6.21 -10.14 8.68
C ASP A 81 -4.77 -10.03 8.18
N TRP A 82 -4.11 -11.18 8.08
CA TRP A 82 -2.76 -11.31 7.55
C TRP A 82 -2.78 -11.44 6.04
N TYR A 83 -1.83 -10.78 5.39
CA TYR A 83 -1.65 -10.84 3.95
C TYR A 83 -0.20 -11.04 3.54
N VAL A 84 -0.04 -11.61 2.35
CA VAL A 84 1.22 -11.59 1.60
C VAL A 84 0.99 -11.02 0.22
N GLY A 85 2.01 -10.44 -0.38
CA GLY A 85 1.88 -9.74 -1.64
C GLY A 85 3.06 -9.95 -2.58
N ILE A 86 2.76 -9.83 -3.87
CA ILE A 86 3.75 -9.74 -4.94
C ILE A 86 3.48 -8.50 -5.78
N GLY A 87 4.53 -7.75 -6.08
CA GLY A 87 4.40 -6.45 -6.70
C GLY A 87 5.71 -5.93 -7.28
N GLY A 88 5.77 -4.61 -7.44
CA GLY A 88 6.96 -3.91 -7.87
C GLY A 88 7.10 -2.58 -7.17
N ARG A 89 8.34 -2.07 -7.17
CA ARG A 89 8.69 -0.76 -6.65
C ARG A 89 9.54 0.00 -7.66
N ILE A 90 9.33 1.30 -7.72
CA ILE A 90 10.17 2.29 -8.40
C ILE A 90 10.63 3.29 -7.32
N LEU A 91 11.94 3.49 -7.22
CA LEU A 91 12.55 4.47 -6.35
C LEU A 91 13.53 5.33 -7.14
N THR A 92 13.22 6.62 -7.33
CA THR A 92 14.09 7.56 -8.03
C THR A 92 14.96 8.35 -7.07
N ASN A 93 16.08 8.89 -7.56
CA ASN A 93 17.05 9.68 -6.78
C ASN A 93 17.58 8.97 -5.52
N ALA A 94 17.61 7.63 -5.53
CA ALA A 94 18.25 6.85 -4.49
C ALA A 94 19.76 7.11 -4.52
N THR A 95 20.37 7.34 -3.35
CA THR A 95 21.82 7.51 -3.26
C THR A 95 22.47 6.13 -3.18
N VAL A 96 23.23 5.74 -4.21
CA VAL A 96 23.98 4.49 -4.27
C VAL A 96 25.41 4.81 -4.69
N ASN A 97 26.40 4.54 -3.82
CA ASN A 97 27.81 4.88 -4.03
C ASN A 97 27.98 6.36 -4.47
N ASP A 98 27.41 7.28 -3.70
CA ASP A 98 27.40 8.74 -3.93
C ASP A 98 26.74 9.23 -5.23
N ASN A 99 26.18 8.32 -6.03
CA ASN A 99 25.47 8.63 -7.26
C ASN A 99 23.95 8.52 -7.08
N LYS A 100 23.21 9.36 -7.79
CA LYS A 100 21.75 9.28 -7.86
C LYS A 100 21.34 8.25 -8.91
N LYS A 101 20.55 7.27 -8.48
CA LYS A 101 20.09 6.16 -9.31
C LYS A 101 18.58 5.99 -9.25
N THR A 102 18.04 5.37 -10.29
CA THR A 102 16.65 4.88 -10.31
C THR A 102 16.65 3.38 -10.11
N LEU A 103 16.05 2.95 -9.01
CA LEU A 103 15.95 1.55 -8.63
C LEU A 103 14.56 1.05 -8.99
N ILE A 104 14.50 -0.09 -9.67
CA ILE A 104 13.26 -0.77 -10.02
C ILE A 104 13.45 -2.24 -9.71
N GLY A 105 12.46 -2.86 -9.06
CA GLY A 105 12.56 -4.25 -8.67
C GLY A 105 11.23 -4.90 -8.34
N PRO A 106 11.12 -6.24 -8.47
CA PRO A 106 10.05 -7.00 -7.85
C PRO A 106 10.06 -6.80 -6.34
N ARG A 107 8.85 -6.78 -5.77
CA ARG A 107 8.57 -6.60 -4.34
C ARG A 107 7.78 -7.81 -3.83
N GLY A 108 8.24 -8.40 -2.74
CA GLY A 108 7.45 -9.36 -1.95
C GLY A 108 7.13 -8.76 -0.60
N SER A 109 5.86 -8.77 -0.18
CA SER A 109 5.46 -8.19 1.11
C SER A 109 4.69 -9.17 1.99
N VAL A 110 4.77 -8.93 3.30
CA VAL A 110 3.94 -9.57 4.32
C VAL A 110 3.45 -8.47 5.25
N GLY A 111 2.19 -8.58 5.70
CA GLY A 111 1.64 -7.59 6.60
C GLY A 111 0.37 -8.06 7.28
N ALA A 112 -0.14 -7.18 8.12
CA ALA A 112 -1.35 -7.37 8.89
C ALA A 112 -2.18 -6.09 8.85
N ARG A 113 -3.50 -6.26 8.82
CA ARG A 113 -4.43 -5.15 8.95
C ARG A 113 -5.50 -5.41 10.00
N TYR A 114 -6.01 -4.31 10.54
CA TYR A 114 -7.07 -4.28 11.53
C TYR A 114 -8.06 -3.17 11.19
N PHE A 115 -9.36 -3.47 11.31
CA PHE A 115 -10.42 -2.49 11.10
C PHE A 115 -10.95 -2.00 12.44
N PHE A 116 -10.69 -0.73 12.79
CA PHE A 116 -11.24 -0.09 13.99
C PHE A 116 -12.74 0.16 13.88
N ILE A 117 -13.16 0.58 12.69
CA ILE A 117 -14.57 0.65 12.31
C ILE A 117 -14.76 -0.39 11.22
N PRO A 118 -15.68 -1.37 11.39
CA PRO A 118 -15.88 -2.45 10.45
C PRO A 118 -15.95 -1.93 9.00
N ASP A 119 -15.07 -2.45 8.16
CA ASP A 119 -14.98 -2.15 6.72
C ASP A 119 -14.80 -0.66 6.34
N GLN A 120 -14.48 0.23 7.30
CA GLN A 120 -14.37 1.68 7.05
C GLN A 120 -13.01 2.26 7.44
N LEU A 121 -12.46 1.89 8.60
CA LEU A 121 -11.20 2.47 9.09
C LEU A 121 -10.17 1.38 9.36
N GLU A 122 -9.24 1.23 8.42
CA GLU A 122 -8.15 0.24 8.47
C GLU A 122 -6.89 0.88 9.04
N THR A 123 -6.22 0.19 9.96
CA THR A 123 -4.78 0.34 10.15
C THR A 123 -4.05 -0.89 9.64
N PHE A 124 -2.84 -0.69 9.14
CA PHE A 124 -2.04 -1.77 8.61
C PHE A 124 -0.56 -1.57 8.95
N GLY A 125 0.15 -2.68 9.00
CA GLY A 125 1.60 -2.74 9.04
C GLY A 125 2.09 -3.71 7.97
N GLU A 126 3.17 -3.36 7.28
CA GLU A 126 3.80 -4.20 6.27
C GLU A 126 5.31 -4.17 6.34
N LEU A 127 5.90 -5.31 5.99
CA LEU A 127 7.31 -5.50 5.74
C LEU A 127 7.46 -6.00 4.30
N ALA A 128 8.36 -5.40 3.52
CA ALA A 128 8.58 -5.79 2.15
C ALA A 128 10.06 -5.97 1.83
N LEU A 129 10.36 -6.99 1.04
CA LEU A 129 11.66 -7.26 0.45
C LEU A 129 11.62 -6.92 -1.03
N ILE A 130 12.62 -6.16 -1.49
CA ILE A 130 12.74 -5.70 -2.86
C ILE A 130 14.08 -6.18 -3.40
N VAL A 131 14.06 -6.76 -4.60
CA VAL A 131 15.28 -7.10 -5.33
C VAL A 131 15.41 -6.10 -6.48
N ASN A 132 16.27 -5.10 -6.35
CA ASN A 132 16.49 -4.12 -7.41
C ASN A 132 17.27 -4.77 -8.56
N ILE A 133 16.74 -4.62 -9.78
CA ILE A 133 17.32 -5.20 -11.01
C ILE A 133 17.83 -4.13 -11.98
N ILE A 134 17.33 -2.89 -11.88
CA ILE A 134 17.75 -1.76 -12.72
C ILE A 134 18.80 -0.91 -11.99
N GLU A 135 19.86 -0.51 -12.72
CA GLU A 135 21.01 0.34 -12.33
C GLU A 135 21.89 -0.12 -11.15
N SER A 136 21.37 -0.98 -10.28
CA SER A 136 22.13 -1.70 -9.26
C SER A 136 21.41 -2.97 -8.84
N SER A 137 22.15 -4.09 -8.78
CA SER A 137 21.69 -5.29 -8.10
C SER A 137 21.88 -5.13 -6.59
N SER A 138 20.82 -4.74 -5.89
CA SER A 138 20.77 -4.65 -4.43
C SER A 138 19.48 -5.25 -3.90
N ALA A 139 19.49 -5.64 -2.63
CA ALA A 139 18.28 -5.99 -1.89
C ALA A 139 17.95 -4.87 -0.91
N ASP A 140 16.70 -4.43 -0.92
CA ASP A 140 16.18 -3.41 -0.01
C ASP A 140 15.05 -3.99 0.83
N LEU A 141 14.84 -3.40 2.00
CA LEU A 141 13.79 -3.77 2.92
C LEU A 141 13.01 -2.51 3.29
N ASP A 142 11.72 -2.51 2.98
CA ASP A 142 10.81 -1.42 3.33
C ASP A 142 9.96 -1.86 4.54
N LEU A 143 9.77 -0.95 5.50
CA LEU A 143 8.82 -1.09 6.60
C LEU A 143 7.75 0.00 6.46
N GLY A 144 6.48 -0.37 6.64
CA GLY A 144 5.35 0.53 6.51
C GLY A 144 4.34 0.36 7.64
N ILE A 145 3.84 1.48 8.17
CA ILE A 145 2.67 1.51 9.06
C ILE A 145 1.74 2.59 8.56
N GLY A 146 0.45 2.32 8.46
CA GLY A 146 -0.50 3.29 7.90
C GLY A 146 -1.93 3.13 8.38
N ILE A 147 -2.74 4.08 7.92
CA ILE A 147 -4.18 4.15 8.15
C ILE A 147 -4.89 4.50 6.84
N ARG A 148 -6.04 3.86 6.56
CA ARG A 148 -6.86 4.08 5.37
C ARG A 148 -8.33 4.15 5.72
N TYR A 149 -9.02 5.07 5.08
CA TYR A 149 -10.47 5.13 5.10
C TYR A 149 -11.02 4.49 3.83
N TYR A 150 -11.95 3.54 3.99
CA TYR A 150 -12.59 2.84 2.88
C TYR A 150 -13.92 3.50 2.50
N PHE A 151 -14.02 3.75 1.20
CA PHE A 151 -15.27 3.99 0.49
C PHE A 151 -15.66 2.62 -0.05
#